data_AF-U6DYN5-F1
#
_entry.id   AF-U6DYN5-F1
#
_cell.length_a   1.000
_cell.length_b   1.000
_cell.length_c   1.000
_cell.angle_alpha   90.00
_cell.angle_beta   90.00
_cell.angle_gamma   90.00
#
_symmetry.space_group_name_H-M   'P 1'
#
loop_
_entity.id
_entity.type
_entity.pdbx_description
1 polymer ?
#
loop_
_entity_poly.entity_id
_entity_poly.type
_entity_poly.pdbx_seq_one_letter_code
_entity_poly.pdbx_strand_id
1 'polypeptide(L)' 'AESTSGRGQYLKRIRYHGRGRFGIMEKVFCHYFVKLVEGPPPPREAPKTAVTHAKEYIQELRNRTIIHTL' A
#
# COMPACT_ATOMS: atom_id res chain seq x y z
N ALA A 1 12.30 10.62 0.14
CA ALA A 1 12.75 9.55 -0.76
C ALA A 1 11.60 8.58 -0.97
N GLU A 2 11.46 8.00 -2.16
CA GLU A 2 10.39 7.07 -2.50
C GLU A 2 10.98 5.89 -3.28
N SER A 3 10.43 4.70 -3.09
CA SER A 3 10.77 3.52 -3.88
C SER A 3 9.53 2.71 -4.17
N THR A 4 9.29 2.40 -5.44
CA THR A 4 8.13 1.61 -5.87
C THR A 4 8.51 0.59 -6.94
N SER A 5 7.69 -0.44 -7.09
CA SER A 5 7.80 -1.42 -8.18
C SER A 5 6.54 -1.43 -9.02
N GLY A 6 6.71 -1.66 -10.32
CA GLY A 6 5.62 -1.67 -11.29
C GLY A 6 5.65 -2.91 -12.19
N ARG A 7 4.47 -3.30 -12.68
CA ARG A 7 4.32 -4.36 -13.67
C ARG A 7 4.99 -3.93 -14.99
N GLY A 8 5.88 -4.77 -15.51
CA GLY A 8 6.47 -4.62 -16.83
C GLY A 8 5.64 -5.34 -17.91
N GLN A 9 6.15 -5.36 -19.15
CA GLN A 9 5.50 -6.08 -20.24
C GLN A 9 5.58 -7.60 -20.02
N TYR A 10 4.46 -8.30 -20.00
CA TYR A 10 4.43 -9.75 -19.79
C TYR A 10 4.31 -10.50 -21.11
N LEU A 11 5.02 -11.62 -21.24
CA LEU A 11 4.86 -12.52 -22.39
C LEU A 11 3.99 -13.70 -22.00
N LYS A 12 3.02 -14.06 -22.85
CA LYS A 12 2.23 -15.28 -22.65
C LYS A 12 2.91 -16.49 -23.30
N ARG A 13 2.85 -17.62 -22.62
CA ARG A 13 3.33 -18.94 -23.06
C ARG A 13 2.32 -20.00 -22.71
N ILE A 14 2.46 -21.17 -23.32
CA ILE A 14 1.62 -22.33 -23.01
C ILE A 14 2.37 -23.24 -22.03
N ARG A 15 1.70 -23.63 -20.94
CA ARG A 15 2.14 -24.70 -20.04
C ARG A 15 1.33 -25.95 -20.36
N TYR A 16 1.97 -26.95 -20.97
CA TYR A 16 1.32 -28.21 -21.28
C TYR A 16 1.06 -29.04 -20.02
N HIS A 17 -0.10 -29.68 -19.98
CA HIS A 17 -0.52 -30.60 -18.92
C HIS A 17 -0.93 -31.95 -19.54
N GLY A 18 -1.08 -32.97 -18.70
CA GLY A 18 -1.60 -34.27 -19.13
C GLY A 18 -3.04 -34.18 -19.65
N ARG A 19 -3.50 -35.24 -20.33
CA ARG A 19 -4.87 -35.36 -20.87
C ARG A 19 -5.25 -34.27 -21.87
N GLY A 20 -4.30 -33.79 -22.67
CA GLY A 20 -4.55 -32.78 -23.71
C GLY A 20 -4.92 -31.38 -23.18
N ARG A 21 -4.67 -31.10 -21.89
CA ARG A 21 -4.96 -29.80 -21.28
C ARG A 21 -3.74 -28.89 -21.31
N PHE A 22 -3.96 -27.57 -21.27
CA PHE A 22 -2.89 -26.59 -21.12
C PHE A 22 -3.35 -25.35 -20.34
N GLY A 23 -2.39 -24.65 -19.74
CA GLY A 23 -2.59 -23.35 -19.09
C GLY A 23 -1.84 -22.24 -19.82
N ILE A 24 -2.30 -21.00 -19.69
CA ILE A 24 -1.57 -19.83 -20.14
C ILE A 24 -0.62 -19.40 -19.02
N MET A 25 0.68 -19.48 -19.27
CA MET A 25 1.75 -19.01 -18.40
C MET A 25 2.15 -17.60 -18.80
N GLU A 26 2.41 -16.73 -17.83
CA GLU A 26 2.99 -15.40 -18.09
C GLU A 26 4.47 -15.40 -17.67
N LYS A 27 5.37 -14.98 -18.56
CA LYS A 27 6.71 -14.53 -18.18
C LYS A 27 6.59 -13.12 -17.64
N VAL A 28 6.72 -13.03 -16.33
CA VAL A 28 6.53 -11.80 -15.56
C VAL A 28 7.80 -10.96 -15.60
N PHE A 29 7.67 -9.67 -15.88
CA PHE A 29 8.74 -8.68 -15.81
C PHE A 29 8.31 -7.52 -14.91
N CYS A 30 9.24 -6.87 -14.21
CA CYS A 30 8.93 -5.71 -13.39
C CYS A 30 9.95 -4.60 -13.57
N HIS A 31 9.53 -3.38 -13.22
CA HIS A 31 10.39 -2.21 -13.13
C HIS A 31 10.49 -1.77 -11.68
N TYR A 32 11.63 -1.17 -11.35
CA TYR A 32 11.89 -0.61 -10.04
C TYR A 32 12.23 0.87 -10.19
N PHE A 33 11.52 1.72 -9.44
CA PHE A 33 11.63 3.17 -9.51
C PHE A 33 12.14 3.70 -8.18
N VAL A 34 13.11 4.62 -8.24
CA VAL A 34 13.72 5.25 -7.07
C VAL A 34 13.72 6.76 -7.24
N LYS A 35 13.27 7.47 -6.21
CA LYS A 35 13.37 8.92 -6.09
C LYS A 35 14.20 9.26 -4.87
N LEU A 36 15.41 9.75 -5.11
CA LEU A 36 16.33 10.21 -4.07
C LEU A 36 15.98 11.65 -3.67
N VAL A 37 16.22 11.97 -2.41
CA VAL A 37 16.08 13.33 -1.86
C VAL A 37 17.37 13.61 -1.12
N GLU A 38 17.99 14.75 -1.39
CA GLU A 38 19.23 15.18 -0.72
C GLU A 38 18.99 15.51 0.75
N GLY A 39 19.99 15.28 1.59
CA GLY A 39 19.95 15.54 3.03
C GLY A 39 19.80 14.28 3.89
N PRO A 40 19.88 14.43 5.22
CA PRO A 40 19.69 13.32 6.16
C PRO A 40 18.24 12.80 6.11
N PRO A 41 18.00 11.51 6.38
CA PRO A 41 16.66 10.95 6.40
C PRO A 41 15.79 11.61 7.48
N PRO A 42 14.48 11.79 7.24
CA PRO A 42 13.58 12.32 8.27
C PRO A 42 13.53 11.39 9.48
N PRO A 43 13.30 11.94 10.69
CA PRO A 43 13.09 11.11 11.88
C PRO A 43 11.83 10.27 11.71
N ARG A 44 11.82 9.07 12.28
CA ARG A 44 10.63 8.21 12.30
C ARG A 44 9.54 8.87 13.14
N GLU A 45 8.29 8.73 12.71
CA GLU A 45 7.15 9.13 13.52
C GLU A 45 7.18 8.40 14.86
N ALA A 46 7.13 9.15 15.95
CA ALA A 46 7.07 8.57 17.29
C ALA A 46 5.74 7.81 17.46
N PRO A 47 5.72 6.66 18.14
CA PRO A 47 4.48 5.96 18.43
C PRO A 47 3.55 6.87 19.24
N LYS A 48 2.26 6.82 18.93
CA LYS A 48 1.25 7.55 19.69
C LYS A 48 1.32 7.15 21.16
N THR A 49 1.25 8.14 22.04
CA THR A 49 1.22 7.95 23.49
C THR A 49 -0.22 7.74 23.98
N ALA A 50 -0.41 7.19 25.18
CA ALA A 50 -1.73 7.06 25.79
C ALA A 50 -2.46 8.42 25.90
N VAL A 51 -1.71 9.50 26.13
CA VAL A 51 -2.26 10.86 26.22
C VAL A 51 -2.79 11.33 24.85
N THR A 52 -2.08 11.05 23.76
CA THR A 52 -2.57 11.38 22.42
C THR A 52 -3.81 10.58 22.06
N HIS A 53 -3.87 9.30 22.43
CA HIS A 53 -5.08 8.48 22.24
C HIS A 53 -6.27 9.02 23.04
N ALA A 54 -6.07 9.41 24.31
CA ALA A 54 -7.13 9.98 25.13
C ALA A 54 -7.65 11.31 24.55
N LYS A 55 -6.76 12.15 24.03
CA LYS A 55 -7.14 13.40 23.36
C LYS A 55 -7.95 13.15 22.09
N GLU A 56 -7.52 12.21 21.25
CA GLU A 56 -8.25 11.80 20.04
C GLU A 56 -9.66 11.30 20.39
N TYR A 57 -9.78 10.43 21.40
CA TYR A 57 -11.06 9.91 21.86
C TYR A 57 -11.99 11.03 22.38
N ILE A 58 -11.49 11.94 23.20
CA ILE A 58 -12.27 13.10 23.67
C ILE A 58 -12.71 13.97 22.49
N GLN A 59 -11.86 14.13 21.47
CA GLN A 59 -12.20 14.92 20.28
C GLN A 59 -13.31 14.25 19.47
N GLU A 60 -13.28 12.93 19.28
CA GLU A 60 -14.36 12.17 18.65
C GLU A 60 -15.69 12.34 19.41
N LEU A 61 -15.66 12.26 20.74
CA LEU A 61 -16.84 12.47 21.58
C LEU A 61 -17.40 13.90 21.50
N ARG A 62 -16.55 14.91 21.26
CA ARG A 62 -16.97 16.31 21.08
C ARG A 62 -17.55 16.56 19.69
N ASN A 63 -17.03 15.88 18.67
CA ASN A 63 -17.45 16.06 17.30
C ASN A 63 -18.79 15.38 16.97
N ARG A 64 -19.35 14.56 17.88
CA ARG A 64 -20.62 13.86 17.64
C ARG A 64 -21.78 14.86 17.57
N THR A 65 -22.59 14.77 16.52
CA THR A 65 -23.82 15.54 16.33
C THR A 65 -25.05 14.65 16.52
N ILE A 66 -26.23 15.26 16.67
CA ILE A 66 -27.48 14.52 16.70
C ILE A 66 -27.77 14.05 15.27
N ILE A 67 -27.92 12.74 15.09
CA ILE A 67 -28.14 12.13 13.79
C ILE A 67 -29.66 12.11 13.53
N HIS A 68 -30.09 12.42 12.30
CA HIS A 68 -31.50 12.44 11.86
C HIS A 68 -32.38 13.57 12.44
N THR A 69 -31.78 14.71 12.78
CA THR A 69 -32.52 15.96 13.08
C THR A 69 -31.72 17.17 12.63
N LEU A 70 -32.41 18.30 12.37
CA LEU A 70 -31.80 19.62 12.15
C LEU A 70 -31.38 20.25 13.48
#